data_AF-A0A0C9Y936-F1
#
_entry.id   AF-A0A0C9Y936-F1
#
_cell.length_a   1.000
_cell.length_b   1.000
_cell.length_c   1.000
_cell.angle_alpha   90.00
_cell.angle_beta   90.00
_cell.angle_gamma   90.00
#
_symmetry.space_group_name_H-M   'P 1'
#
loop_
_entity.id
_entity.type
_entity.pdbx_description
1 polymer ?
#
loop_
_entity_poly.entity_id
_entity_poly.type
_entity_poly.pdbx_seq_one_letter_code
_entity_poly.pdbx_strand_id
1 'polypeptide(L)'
;MQTLQAEVLLVYHLLLMDRIPIAQSHVSAAMSLAIRLGLHTRSGGAPAAGSFDFLANSLPRLPLPGNAIEEQERTDAWWIVYTLVKFAEVVYVGSPDVSSITAPWPDAVKDGSCAPNGASRYPVSRFLPARCFMTEGETPLGLQAGASALLGEAHSVAAAYYRDPSISHSAGFCSRFTTLDNLIQNFFNSLPHPATLSRSPGTRGAYASQ
;
A
#
# COMPACT_ATOMS: atom_id res chain seq x y z
N MET A 1 -4.05 3.45 17.26
CA MET A 1 -4.96 3.15 16.13
C MET A 1 -5.90 4.31 15.80
N GLN A 2 -6.67 4.84 16.75
CA GLN A 2 -7.62 5.94 16.49
C GLN A 2 -6.98 7.19 15.87
N THR A 3 -5.80 7.60 16.37
CA THR A 3 -5.05 8.73 15.77
C THR A 3 -4.68 8.47 14.31
N LEU A 4 -4.26 7.24 13.97
CA LEU A 4 -3.92 6.87 12.60
C LEU A 4 -5.17 6.93 11.69
N GLN A 5 -6.30 6.42 12.17
CA GLN A 5 -7.57 6.49 11.45
C GLN A 5 -8.00 7.94 11.19
N ALA A 6 -7.85 8.82 12.20
CA ALA A 6 -8.15 10.24 12.07
C ALA A 6 -7.25 10.92 11.03
N GLU A 7 -5.94 10.66 11.05
CA GLU A 7 -5.00 11.19 10.05
C GLU A 7 -5.38 10.74 8.63
N VAL A 8 -5.69 9.45 8.42
CA VAL A 8 -6.10 8.93 7.11
C VAL A 8 -7.37 9.63 6.61
N LEU A 9 -8.40 9.74 7.44
CA LEU A 9 -9.65 10.43 7.08
C LEU A 9 -9.42 11.90 6.77
N LEU A 10 -8.57 12.57 7.55
CA LEU A 10 -8.22 13.97 7.35
C LEU A 10 -7.51 14.19 6.02
N VAL A 11 -6.59 13.30 5.63
CA VAL A 11 -5.94 13.37 4.30
C VAL A 11 -6.98 13.29 3.19
N TYR A 12 -7.88 12.30 3.22
CA TYR A 12 -8.92 12.17 2.19
C TYR A 12 -9.79 13.44 2.10
N HIS A 13 -10.18 13.99 3.25
CA HIS A 13 -10.95 15.22 3.29
C HIS A 13 -10.19 16.42 2.69
N LEU A 14 -8.92 16.59 3.05
CA LEU A 14 -8.09 17.67 2.52
C LEU A 14 -7.83 17.54 1.02
N LEU A 15 -7.66 16.32 0.51
CA LEU A 15 -7.53 16.06 -0.93
C LEU A 15 -8.82 16.42 -1.67
N LEU A 16 -10.01 16.10 -1.12
CA LEU A 16 -11.29 16.50 -1.69
C LEU A 16 -11.49 18.02 -1.71
N MET A 17 -10.86 18.74 -0.78
CA MET A 17 -10.87 20.21 -0.72
C MET A 17 -9.74 20.87 -1.52
N ASP A 18 -8.97 20.10 -2.29
CA ASP A 18 -7.80 20.57 -3.04
C ASP A 18 -6.74 21.26 -2.16
N ARG A 19 -6.63 20.82 -0.89
CA ARG A 19 -5.65 21.31 0.09
C ARG A 19 -4.41 20.42 0.10
N ILE A 20 -3.84 20.19 -1.08
CA ILE A 20 -2.75 19.23 -1.33
C ILE A 20 -1.54 19.43 -0.39
N PRO A 21 -1.00 20.65 -0.18
CA PRO A 21 0.18 20.82 0.67
C PRO A 21 -0.07 20.43 2.14
N ILE A 22 -1.27 20.71 2.65
CA ILE A 22 -1.66 20.36 4.02
C ILE A 22 -1.84 18.84 4.11
N ALA A 23 -2.52 18.25 3.12
CA ALA A 23 -2.72 16.81 3.03
C ALA A 23 -1.39 16.04 3.10
N GLN A 24 -0.33 16.53 2.46
CA GLN A 24 1.01 15.91 2.49
C GLN A 24 1.63 15.84 3.89
N SER A 25 1.47 16.89 4.69
CA SER A 25 1.95 16.88 6.08
C SER A 25 1.26 15.76 6.87
N HIS A 26 -0.05 15.58 6.66
CA HIS A 26 -0.83 14.52 7.28
C HIS A 26 -0.50 13.12 6.73
N VAL A 27 -0.19 12.98 5.43
CA VAL A 27 0.34 11.73 4.87
C VAL A 27 1.65 11.34 5.54
N SER A 28 2.56 12.29 5.71
CA SER A 28 3.85 12.06 6.38
C SER A 28 3.68 11.71 7.85
N ALA A 29 2.72 12.35 8.53
CA ALA A 29 2.34 12.02 9.91
C ALA A 29 1.75 10.62 10.01
N ALA A 30 0.80 10.26 9.13
CA ALA A 30 0.20 8.93 9.07
C ALA A 30 1.25 7.83 8.83
N MET A 31 2.17 8.05 7.88
CA MET A 31 3.28 7.12 7.60
C MET A 31 4.18 6.96 8.82
N SER A 32 4.57 8.07 9.45
CA SER A 32 5.40 8.04 10.66
C SER A 32 4.72 7.30 11.80
N LEU A 33 3.41 7.51 11.99
CA LEU A 33 2.62 6.78 12.98
C LEU A 33 2.53 5.29 12.65
N ALA A 34 2.28 4.91 11.40
CA ALA A 34 2.21 3.50 10.98
C ALA A 34 3.55 2.77 11.20
N ILE A 35 4.67 3.42 10.90
CA ILE A 35 6.01 2.91 11.19
C ILE A 35 6.22 2.76 12.70
N ARG A 36 5.94 3.80 13.48
CA ARG A 36 6.11 3.80 14.94
C ARG A 36 5.27 2.72 15.63
N LEU A 37 4.05 2.49 15.15
CA LEU A 37 3.18 1.43 15.63
C LEU A 37 3.65 0.02 15.19
N GLY A 38 4.65 -0.06 14.32
CA GLY A 38 5.22 -1.32 13.82
C GLY A 38 4.35 -2.01 12.76
N LEU A 39 3.43 -1.29 12.11
CA LEU A 39 2.49 -1.89 11.15
C LEU A 39 3.18 -2.35 9.85
N HIS A 40 4.31 -1.74 9.51
CA HIS A 40 5.16 -2.10 8.37
C HIS A 40 5.86 -3.46 8.48
N THR A 41 5.69 -4.14 9.63
CA THR A 41 6.31 -5.43 9.93
C THR A 41 5.26 -6.43 10.35
N ARG A 42 5.49 -7.71 10.03
CA ARG A 42 4.66 -8.80 10.55
C ARG A 42 4.66 -8.77 12.08
N SER A 43 3.49 -9.01 12.68
CA SER A 43 3.34 -9.16 14.12
C SER A 43 4.31 -10.19 14.68
N GLY A 44 5.07 -9.82 15.72
CA GLY A 44 6.11 -10.68 16.32
C GLY A 44 7.42 -10.77 15.53
N GLY A 45 7.53 -10.13 14.36
CA GLY A 45 8.76 -10.05 13.59
C GLY A 45 9.75 -9.02 14.17
N ALA A 46 11.01 -9.43 14.32
CA ALA A 46 12.11 -8.51 14.58
C ALA A 46 12.20 -7.49 13.42
N PRO A 47 12.30 -6.18 13.71
CA PRO A 47 12.47 -5.18 12.66
C PRO A 47 13.71 -5.52 11.82
N ALA A 48 13.56 -5.51 10.51
CA ALA A 48 14.71 -5.57 9.62
C ALA A 48 15.42 -4.22 9.71
N ALA A 49 16.75 -4.23 9.91
CA ALA A 49 17.55 -3.00 9.93
C ALA A 49 17.29 -2.21 8.64
N GLY A 50 16.71 -1.03 8.77
CA GLY A 50 16.21 -0.24 7.64
C GLY A 50 16.17 1.25 7.93
N SER A 51 15.85 2.04 6.90
CA SER A 51 15.85 3.52 6.92
C SER A 51 14.97 4.15 8.00
N PHE A 52 14.10 3.38 8.65
CA PHE A 52 13.17 3.84 9.68
C PHE A 52 13.51 3.36 11.10
N ASP A 53 14.67 2.74 11.32
CA ASP A 53 15.06 2.22 12.64
C ASP A 53 14.99 3.28 13.75
N PHE A 54 15.30 4.55 13.43
CA PHE A 54 15.16 5.65 14.37
C PHE A 54 13.71 5.86 14.85
N LEU A 55 12.74 5.80 13.93
CA LEU A 55 11.32 5.93 14.27
C LEU A 55 10.81 4.68 14.99
N ALA A 56 11.23 3.49 14.54
CA ALA A 56 10.83 2.21 15.11
C ALA A 56 11.32 2.01 16.56
N ASN A 57 12.48 2.59 16.92
CA ASN A 57 13.11 2.43 18.24
C ASN A 57 12.70 3.49 19.28
N SER A 58 11.87 4.47 18.90
CA SER A 58 11.67 5.69 19.72
C SER A 58 10.45 5.67 20.66
N LEU A 59 9.49 4.76 20.51
CA LEU A 59 8.22 4.74 21.28
C LEU A 59 7.59 3.34 21.36
N PRO A 60 6.63 3.08 22.29
CA PRO A 60 6.03 1.76 22.46
C PRO A 60 5.27 1.34 21.19
N ARG A 61 5.76 0.24 20.61
CA ARG A 61 5.09 -0.50 19.53
C ARG A 61 3.75 -1.05 20.05
N LEU A 62 2.81 -1.30 19.15
CA LEU A 62 1.58 -2.00 19.54
C LEU A 62 1.93 -3.35 20.18
N PRO A 63 1.21 -3.79 21.23
CA PRO A 63 1.37 -5.14 21.77
C PRO A 63 1.06 -6.19 20.70
N LEU A 64 1.41 -7.46 20.93
CA LEU A 64 0.96 -8.54 20.04
C LEU A 64 -0.58 -8.47 19.88
N PRO A 65 -1.14 -8.67 18.68
CA PRO A 65 -2.58 -8.68 18.47
C PRO A 65 -3.20 -9.77 19.34
N GLY A 66 -4.32 -9.45 19.99
CA GLY A 66 -5.03 -10.37 20.88
C GLY A 66 -5.84 -11.42 20.12
N ASN A 67 -6.12 -11.19 18.83
CA ASN A 67 -6.85 -12.11 17.97
C ASN A 67 -6.53 -11.87 16.47
N ALA A 68 -7.04 -12.76 15.61
CA ALA A 68 -6.85 -12.67 14.17
C ALA A 68 -7.53 -11.45 13.53
N ILE A 69 -8.61 -10.93 14.13
CA ILE A 69 -9.31 -9.73 13.64
C ILE A 69 -8.40 -8.51 13.77
N GLU A 70 -7.80 -8.33 14.94
CA GLU A 70 -6.87 -7.23 15.21
C GLU A 70 -5.60 -7.32 14.33
N GLU A 71 -5.12 -8.53 14.04
CA GLU A 71 -4.01 -8.74 13.10
C GLU A 71 -4.39 -8.30 11.67
N GLN A 72 -5.61 -8.62 11.23
CA GLN A 72 -6.13 -8.15 9.95
C GLN A 72 -6.27 -6.62 9.93
N GLU A 73 -6.88 -6.02 10.95
CA GLU A 73 -7.07 -4.56 11.03
C GLU A 73 -5.74 -3.79 10.95
N ARG A 74 -4.69 -4.32 11.58
CA ARG A 74 -3.34 -3.76 11.52
C ARG A 74 -2.72 -3.89 10.13
N THR A 75 -2.95 -5.02 9.47
CA THR A 75 -2.51 -5.25 8.09
C THR A 75 -3.23 -4.29 7.14
N ASP A 76 -4.54 -4.18 7.24
CA ASP A 76 -5.35 -3.27 6.42
C ASP A 76 -4.92 -1.82 6.62
N ALA A 77 -4.72 -1.40 7.87
CA ALA A 77 -4.26 -0.05 8.21
C ALA A 77 -2.91 0.27 7.56
N TRP A 78 -1.96 -0.69 7.53
CA TRP A 78 -0.70 -0.51 6.83
C TRP A 78 -0.90 -0.26 5.33
N TRP A 79 -1.71 -1.10 4.66
CA TRP A 79 -1.91 -1.00 3.21
C TRP A 79 -2.71 0.23 2.78
N ILE A 80 -3.62 0.72 3.63
CA ILE A 80 -4.29 2.01 3.44
C ILE A 80 -3.25 3.15 3.46
N VAL A 81 -2.37 3.18 4.46
CA VAL A 81 -1.34 4.22 4.58
C VAL A 81 -0.32 4.12 3.45
N TYR A 82 0.12 2.91 3.10
CA TYR A 82 1.03 2.67 1.98
C TYR A 82 0.44 3.21 0.67
N THR A 83 -0.81 2.88 0.40
CA THR A 83 -1.54 3.37 -0.78
C THR A 83 -1.55 4.90 -0.81
N LEU A 84 -1.91 5.51 0.32
CA LEU A 84 -2.01 6.96 0.44
C LEU A 84 -0.67 7.64 0.16
N VAL A 85 0.42 7.08 0.68
CA VAL A 85 1.79 7.54 0.39
C VAL A 85 2.06 7.44 -1.09
N LYS A 86 1.81 6.28 -1.73
CA LYS A 86 2.05 6.09 -3.17
C LYS A 86 1.29 7.05 -4.06
N PHE A 87 0.03 7.35 -3.74
CA PHE A 87 -0.70 8.41 -4.44
C PHE A 87 -0.08 9.79 -4.23
N ALA A 88 0.38 10.11 -3.02
CA ALA A 88 1.03 11.38 -2.74
C ALA A 88 2.38 11.54 -3.46
N GLU A 89 3.14 10.45 -3.67
CA GLU A 89 4.44 10.51 -4.41
C GLU A 89 4.24 10.98 -5.86
N VAL A 90 3.14 10.57 -6.50
CA VAL A 90 2.84 10.99 -7.88
C VAL A 90 2.60 12.49 -7.96
N VAL A 91 1.98 13.05 -6.93
CA VAL A 91 1.64 14.48 -6.85
C VAL A 91 2.88 15.31 -6.44
N TYR A 92 3.86 14.71 -5.77
CA TYR A 92 5.00 15.44 -5.23
C TYR A 92 6.31 14.65 -5.17
N VAL A 93 7.37 15.24 -5.73
CA VAL A 93 8.71 14.67 -5.76
C VAL A 93 9.37 14.81 -4.38
N GLY A 94 9.50 13.71 -3.64
CA GLY A 94 10.25 13.72 -2.37
C GLY A 94 9.93 12.60 -1.38
N SER A 95 9.37 11.47 -1.83
CA SER A 95 8.90 10.44 -0.91
C SER A 95 10.03 9.63 -0.26
N PRO A 96 9.91 9.29 1.03
CA PRO A 96 10.86 8.40 1.68
C PRO A 96 10.85 6.99 1.05
N ASP A 97 12.04 6.44 0.84
CA ASP A 97 12.22 5.08 0.32
C ASP A 97 11.68 4.05 1.33
N VAL A 98 10.62 3.33 0.95
CA VAL A 98 9.95 2.31 1.78
C VAL A 98 10.45 0.91 1.47
N SER A 99 11.75 0.75 1.26
CA SER A 99 12.39 -0.50 0.84
C SER A 99 12.39 -1.62 1.90
N SER A 100 12.03 -1.33 3.16
CA SER A 100 12.06 -2.27 4.30
C SER A 100 10.68 -2.79 4.76
N ILE A 101 9.70 -2.87 3.88
CA ILE A 101 8.34 -3.35 4.22
C ILE A 101 8.35 -4.88 4.37
N THR A 102 7.83 -5.39 5.47
CA THR A 102 7.63 -6.84 5.70
C THR A 102 6.20 -7.18 6.13
N ALA A 103 5.28 -6.22 6.01
CA ALA A 103 3.87 -6.43 6.27
C ALA A 103 3.28 -7.48 5.32
N PRO A 104 2.40 -8.38 5.81
CA PRO A 104 1.74 -9.37 4.96
C PRO A 104 0.82 -8.68 3.95
N TRP A 105 0.68 -9.22 2.73
CA TRP A 105 -0.27 -8.71 1.73
C TRP A 105 -1.71 -8.76 2.25
N PRO A 106 -2.62 -7.82 1.89
CA PRO A 106 -3.98 -7.75 2.45
C PRO A 106 -4.76 -9.07 2.37
N ASP A 107 -4.55 -9.83 1.30
CA ASP A 107 -5.28 -11.07 1.02
C ASP A 107 -4.61 -12.33 1.61
N ALA A 108 -3.34 -12.23 2.07
CA ALA A 108 -2.56 -13.40 2.50
C ALA A 108 -3.09 -14.05 3.80
N VAL A 109 -3.90 -13.32 4.58
CA VAL A 109 -4.39 -13.76 5.88
C VAL A 109 -5.66 -14.60 5.76
N LYS A 110 -6.45 -14.46 4.68
CA LYS A 110 -7.70 -15.20 4.51
C LYS A 110 -7.51 -16.64 4.06
N ASP A 111 -6.54 -16.90 3.19
CA ASP A 111 -6.44 -18.23 2.55
C ASP A 111 -5.34 -19.13 3.11
N GLY A 112 -4.43 -18.64 3.97
CA GLY A 112 -3.30 -19.43 4.46
C GLY A 112 -2.39 -20.02 3.36
N SER A 113 -2.64 -19.70 2.08
CA SER A 113 -2.14 -20.43 0.91
C SER A 113 -1.06 -19.66 0.14
N CYS A 114 -0.89 -18.36 0.37
CA CYS A 114 0.22 -17.58 -0.18
C CYS A 114 1.45 -17.54 0.76
N ALA A 115 1.76 -18.66 1.41
CA ALA A 115 3.09 -18.90 1.96
C ALA A 115 3.69 -20.08 1.19
N PRO A 116 4.50 -19.85 0.14
CA PRO A 116 5.34 -20.92 -0.37
C PRO A 116 6.30 -21.27 0.77
N ASN A 117 6.02 -22.38 1.46
CA ASN A 117 6.86 -23.06 2.43
C ASN A 117 7.84 -22.17 3.22
N GLY A 118 7.39 -21.73 4.40
CA GLY A 118 8.30 -21.31 5.47
C GLY A 118 8.81 -19.87 5.34
N ALA A 119 8.67 -19.15 6.46
CA ALA A 119 9.53 -18.06 6.90
C ALA A 119 10.28 -17.29 5.79
N SER A 120 9.66 -16.27 5.20
CA SER A 120 10.48 -15.27 4.53
C SER A 120 9.87 -13.88 4.58
N ARG A 121 10.71 -12.97 5.08
CA ARG A 121 10.59 -11.51 4.96
C ARG A 121 10.58 -11.18 3.47
N TYR A 122 9.41 -11.07 2.86
CA TYR A 122 9.34 -10.69 1.46
C TYR A 122 9.02 -9.19 1.34
N PRO A 123 9.99 -8.35 0.92
CA PRO A 123 9.73 -6.96 0.61
C PRO A 123 8.82 -6.81 -0.61
N VAL A 124 8.12 -5.67 -0.70
CA VAL A 124 7.27 -5.26 -1.85
C VAL A 124 7.99 -5.45 -3.20
N SER A 125 9.33 -5.33 -3.22
CA SER A 125 10.18 -5.56 -4.38
C SER A 125 10.12 -6.98 -4.96
N ARG A 126 9.64 -7.98 -4.20
CA ARG A 126 9.41 -9.34 -4.71
C ARG A 126 7.95 -9.60 -5.12
N PHE A 127 6.99 -8.79 -4.65
CA PHE A 127 5.58 -8.93 -5.01
C PHE A 127 5.29 -8.47 -6.44
N LEU A 128 5.95 -7.40 -6.89
CA LEU A 128 5.83 -6.89 -8.26
C LEU A 128 6.20 -7.94 -9.33
N PRO A 129 7.32 -8.69 -9.20
CA PRO A 129 7.64 -9.77 -10.15
C PRO A 129 6.90 -11.11 -9.88
N ALA A 130 6.32 -11.33 -8.70
CA ALA A 130 5.80 -12.66 -8.30
C ALA A 130 4.38 -13.01 -8.79
N ARG A 131 3.77 -12.22 -9.69
CA ARG A 131 2.48 -12.58 -10.33
C ARG A 131 1.33 -12.88 -9.36
N CYS A 132 1.33 -12.34 -8.14
CA CYS A 132 0.23 -12.56 -7.18
C CYS A 132 -0.98 -11.62 -7.44
N PHE A 133 -1.31 -11.35 -8.71
CA PHE A 133 -2.63 -10.83 -9.05
C PHE A 133 -3.52 -12.05 -9.34
N MET A 134 -3.91 -12.76 -8.28
CA MET A 134 -4.68 -14.00 -8.39
C MET A 134 -6.16 -13.63 -8.37
N THR A 135 -6.81 -13.83 -9.51
CA THR A 135 -8.19 -13.42 -9.85
C THR A 135 -9.29 -13.99 -8.96
N GLU A 136 -8.98 -14.95 -8.07
CA GLU A 136 -9.93 -15.55 -7.15
C GLU A 136 -9.63 -15.12 -5.70
N GLY A 137 -10.53 -14.34 -5.10
CA GLY A 137 -10.46 -13.97 -3.68
C GLY A 137 -9.85 -12.61 -3.36
N GLU A 138 -9.37 -11.87 -4.36
CA GLU A 138 -8.80 -10.53 -4.17
C GLU A 138 -9.79 -9.55 -3.52
N THR A 139 -9.39 -8.97 -2.40
CA THR A 139 -10.18 -7.92 -1.76
C THR A 139 -9.99 -6.60 -2.50
N PRO A 140 -10.97 -5.67 -2.42
CA PRO A 140 -10.81 -4.33 -2.97
C PRO A 140 -9.54 -3.61 -2.47
N LEU A 141 -9.14 -3.90 -1.22
CA LEU A 141 -7.93 -3.33 -0.64
C LEU A 141 -6.65 -3.95 -1.24
N GLY A 142 -6.64 -5.25 -1.51
CA GLY A 142 -5.56 -5.94 -2.24
C GLY A 142 -5.36 -5.36 -3.64
N LEU A 143 -6.44 -5.19 -4.40
CA LEU A 143 -6.44 -4.55 -5.71
C LEU A 143 -5.93 -3.11 -5.64
N GLN A 144 -6.40 -2.33 -4.67
CA GLN A 144 -5.99 -0.95 -4.48
C GLN A 144 -4.51 -0.84 -4.10
N ALA A 145 -4.01 -1.71 -3.22
CA ALA A 145 -2.59 -1.78 -2.87
C ALA A 145 -1.72 -2.17 -4.07
N GLY A 146 -2.18 -3.14 -4.87
CA GLY A 146 -1.54 -3.55 -6.12
C GLY A 146 -1.42 -2.40 -7.14
N ALA A 147 -2.54 -1.73 -7.42
CA ALA A 147 -2.56 -0.55 -8.29
C ALA A 147 -1.62 0.55 -7.80
N SER A 148 -1.58 0.79 -6.48
CA SER A 148 -0.72 1.80 -5.86
C SER A 148 0.77 1.45 -5.96
N ALA A 149 1.13 0.16 -5.84
CA ALA A 149 2.50 -0.29 -6.04
C ALA A 149 2.95 -0.13 -7.50
N LEU A 150 2.10 -0.51 -8.48
CA LEU A 150 2.36 -0.31 -9.90
C LEU A 150 2.51 1.18 -10.25
N LEU A 151 1.66 2.02 -9.67
CA LEU A 151 1.72 3.47 -9.83
C LEU A 151 3.04 4.05 -9.30
N GLY A 152 3.46 3.61 -8.11
CA GLY A 152 4.74 4.02 -7.52
C GLY A 152 5.94 3.62 -8.40
N GLU A 153 5.94 2.41 -8.96
CA GLU A 153 6.98 1.97 -9.90
C GLU A 153 6.96 2.76 -11.20
N ALA A 154 5.78 3.05 -11.77
CA ALA A 154 5.65 3.88 -12.96
C ALA A 154 6.20 5.29 -12.72
N HIS A 155 5.90 5.88 -11.56
CA HIS A 155 6.47 7.15 -11.15
C HIS A 155 7.99 7.08 -11.00
N SER A 156 8.54 6.00 -10.40
CA SER A 156 9.98 5.78 -10.27
C SER A 156 10.68 5.68 -11.63
N VAL A 157 10.14 4.92 -12.57
CA VAL A 157 10.67 4.80 -13.94
C VAL A 157 10.61 6.15 -14.66
N ALA A 158 9.50 6.86 -14.57
CA ALA A 158 9.35 8.18 -15.16
C ALA A 158 10.34 9.19 -14.56
N ALA A 159 10.46 9.25 -13.24
CA ALA A 159 11.38 10.15 -12.54
C ALA A 159 12.85 9.84 -12.89
N ALA A 160 13.22 8.56 -13.04
CA ALA A 160 14.56 8.18 -13.50
C ALA A 160 14.84 8.73 -14.91
N TYR A 161 13.89 8.57 -15.83
CA TYR A 161 14.01 9.09 -17.20
C TYR A 161 14.08 10.62 -17.25
N TYR A 162 13.27 11.32 -16.45
CA TYR A 162 13.31 12.78 -16.37
C TYR A 162 14.64 13.31 -15.80
N ARG A 163 15.25 12.59 -14.85
CA ARG A 163 16.57 12.96 -14.31
C ARG A 163 17.69 12.75 -15.31
N ASP A 164 17.64 11.66 -16.07
CA ASP A 164 18.62 11.34 -17.08
C ASP A 164 17.97 10.65 -18.29
N PRO A 165 17.65 11.40 -19.36
CA PRO A 165 17.04 10.82 -20.56
C PRO A 165 17.95 9.80 -21.28
N SER A 166 19.27 9.83 -21.05
CA SER A 166 20.22 8.94 -21.71
C SER A 166 20.08 7.48 -21.26
N ILE A 167 19.45 7.24 -20.10
CA ILE A 167 19.18 5.88 -19.60
C ILE A 167 18.22 5.11 -20.52
N SER A 168 17.49 5.79 -21.41
CA SER A 168 16.61 5.13 -22.38
C SER A 168 17.32 4.17 -23.32
N HIS A 169 18.64 4.31 -23.49
CA HIS A 169 19.47 3.38 -24.26
C HIS A 169 20.01 2.21 -23.43
N SER A 170 19.84 2.23 -22.10
CA SER A 170 20.27 1.15 -21.22
C SER A 170 19.32 -0.04 -21.35
N ALA A 171 19.87 -1.22 -21.65
CA ALA A 171 19.11 -2.46 -21.69
C ALA A 171 18.35 -2.74 -20.38
N GLY A 172 18.92 -2.34 -19.23
CA GLY A 172 18.27 -2.48 -17.92
C GLY A 172 17.04 -1.60 -17.77
N PHE A 173 17.08 -0.38 -18.27
CA PHE A 173 15.93 0.53 -18.24
C PHE A 173 14.82 0.03 -19.17
N CYS A 174 15.15 -0.34 -20.42
CA CYS A 174 14.17 -0.89 -21.36
C CYS A 174 13.49 -2.15 -20.81
N SER A 175 14.27 -3.08 -20.23
CA SER A 175 13.73 -4.29 -19.60
C SER A 175 12.79 -3.97 -18.45
N ARG A 176 13.17 -3.03 -17.56
CA ARG A 176 12.32 -2.58 -16.45
C ARG A 176 11.02 -1.93 -16.95
N PHE A 177 11.10 -1.07 -17.96
CA PHE A 177 9.96 -0.40 -18.57
C PHE A 177 8.99 -1.42 -19.20
N THR A 178 9.48 -2.31 -20.06
CA THR A 178 8.65 -3.34 -20.71
C THR A 178 8.04 -4.31 -19.69
N THR A 179 8.78 -4.68 -18.65
CA THR A 179 8.25 -5.53 -17.57
C THR A 179 7.10 -4.84 -16.85
N LEU A 180 7.26 -3.55 -16.51
CA LEU A 180 6.22 -2.77 -15.86
C LEU A 180 4.98 -2.59 -16.74
N ASP A 181 5.16 -2.30 -18.02
CA ASP A 181 4.05 -2.16 -18.98
C ASP A 181 3.22 -3.45 -19.06
N ASN A 182 3.89 -4.60 -19.19
CA ASN A 182 3.22 -5.90 -19.18
C ASN A 182 2.46 -6.17 -17.86
N LEU A 183 3.04 -5.79 -16.72
CA LEU A 183 2.38 -5.94 -15.41
C LEU A 183 1.12 -5.07 -15.32
N ILE A 184 1.18 -3.83 -15.80
CA ILE A 184 0.04 -2.91 -15.82
C ILE A 184 -1.08 -3.46 -16.72
N GLN A 185 -0.74 -3.95 -17.92
CA GLN A 185 -1.73 -4.54 -18.82
C GLN A 185 -2.38 -5.79 -18.22
N ASN A 186 -1.57 -6.67 -17.62
CA ASN A 186 -2.09 -7.86 -16.95
C ASN A 186 -3.00 -7.51 -15.78
N PHE A 187 -2.65 -6.49 -14.99
CA PHE A 187 -3.49 -5.99 -13.91
C PHE A 187 -4.83 -5.46 -14.44
N PHE A 188 -4.83 -4.65 -15.51
CA PHE A 188 -6.09 -4.20 -16.13
C PHE A 188 -6.95 -5.35 -16.62
N ASN A 189 -6.34 -6.39 -17.19
CA ASN A 189 -7.04 -7.58 -17.66
C ASN A 189 -7.58 -8.45 -16.51
N SER A 190 -7.00 -8.37 -15.31
CA SER A 190 -7.45 -9.12 -14.13
C SER A 190 -8.53 -8.40 -13.32
N LEU A 191 -8.78 -7.10 -13.59
CA LEU A 191 -9.77 -6.33 -12.85
C LEU A 191 -11.19 -6.89 -13.08
N PRO A 192 -11.97 -7.10 -12.00
CA PRO A 192 -13.37 -7.47 -12.13
C PRO A 192 -14.13 -6.38 -12.86
N HIS A 193 -15.04 -6.78 -13.75
CA HIS A 193 -15.84 -5.82 -14.51
C HIS A 193 -16.64 -4.93 -13.53
N PRO A 194 -16.68 -3.59 -13.71
CA PRO A 194 -17.34 -2.69 -12.75
C PRO A 194 -18.82 -3.01 -12.51
N ALA A 195 -19.47 -3.76 -13.41
CA ALA A 195 -20.83 -4.25 -13.26
C ALA A 195 -21.00 -5.44 -12.28
N THR A 196 -19.92 -6.15 -11.93
CA THR A 196 -19.95 -7.30 -11.01
C THR A 196 -19.62 -6.93 -9.57
N LEU A 197 -19.20 -5.68 -9.31
CA LEU A 197 -19.01 -5.16 -7.96
C LEU A 197 -20.39 -4.99 -7.31
N SER A 198 -20.74 -5.93 -6.43
CA SER A 198 -21.95 -5.84 -5.61
C SER A 198 -21.92 -4.53 -4.84
N ARG A 199 -22.79 -3.59 -5.22
CA ARG A 199 -22.97 -2.33 -4.51
C ARG A 199 -23.39 -2.68 -3.10
N SER A 200 -22.52 -2.38 -2.12
CA SER A 200 -22.87 -2.50 -0.71
C SER A 200 -24.25 -1.88 -0.49
N PRO A 201 -25.21 -2.59 0.14
CA PRO A 201 -26.54 -2.05 0.41
C PRO A 201 -26.42 -0.99 1.50
N GLY A 202 -25.97 0.20 1.10
CA GLY A 202 -26.01 1.41 1.91
C GLY A 202 -27.46 1.84 2.07
N THR A 203 -28.05 1.43 3.19
CA THR A 203 -28.96 2.23 4.01
C THR A 203 -29.88 3.18 3.24
N ARG A 204 -30.85 2.64 2.50
CA ARG A 204 -32.09 3.37 2.20
C ARG A 204 -32.94 3.38 3.48
N GLY A 205 -32.52 4.19 4.44
CA GLY A 205 -33.28 4.50 5.64
C GLY A 205 -34.59 5.17 5.26
N ALA A 206 -35.66 4.67 5.85
CA ALA A 206 -37.03 5.10 5.63
C ALA A 206 -37.22 6.57 5.98
N TYR A 207 -37.65 7.36 4.99
CA TYR A 207 -38.46 8.54 5.22
C TYR A 207 -39.77 8.32 4.45
N ALA A 208 -40.71 7.64 5.10
CA ALA A 208 -42.13 7.77 4.81
C ALA A 208 -42.75 8.34 6.08
N SER A 209 -42.95 9.66 6.07
CA SER A 209 -43.64 10.42 7.09
C SER A 209 -45.07 9.93 7.27
N GLN A 210 -45.53 9.95 8.52
CA GLN A 210 -46.94 9.94 8.90
C GLN A 210 -47.69 11.13 8.30
#